data_AF-A0A7V7FNV1-F1
#
_entry.id   AF-A0A7V7FNV1-F1
#
_cell.length_a   1.000
_cell.length_b   1.000
_cell.length_c   1.000
_cell.angle_alpha   90.00
_cell.angle_beta   90.00
_cell.angle_gamma   90.00
#
_symmetry.space_group_name_H-M   'P 1'
#
loop_
_entity.id
_entity.type
_entity.pdbx_description
1 polymer ?
#
loop_
_entity_poly.entity_id
_entity_poly.type
_entity_poly.pdbx_seq_one_letter_code
_entity_poly.pdbx_strand_id
1 'polypeptide(L)'
;MPCKFHRERPWPFENLGPGCQFEGETDFFGFADKSWCRFHLPMEDDEGNRSEKADWGENEVTRFNASVLAFIDEARGDKKTADLTGVAFPVNVSFAGFTKDKPFPRVCFIKAAFSGNAYFREAAFSGNAYFCEAAFSRGANFGEAAFSRAANFDEAAFSGNAYFSKAAFSRAANFGEATFSGNANFREAAFSSDAYFSGAADFSGGADEEAPSRKFRIADFADVVFKGRADFFNRRFLDTARFTKTIFHVAPEFHNAELRQDTDFTGATFEDTSKEHAARAYRTLKLAMGNIGARNEEAMFYALEQKSLRDSMDKSLRNLMSNKGFVWLLTLLYERTADYGRSVVLPLGWLVGVTVVFWFCYALAAAAPGAAFDFAMAQLFRPFSVWIPLKAAGAPEAAVFATPPLLLKFLATLQSVISLGLLTLFILAVRRRFRLN
;
A
#
# COMPACT_ATOMS: atom_id res chain seq x y z
N MET A 1 -25.55 18.69 -39.96
CA MET A 1 -25.61 19.31 -38.61
C MET A 1 -24.27 19.04 -37.94
N PRO A 2 -23.70 19.95 -37.13
CA PRO A 2 -22.44 19.69 -36.44
C PRO A 2 -22.63 18.58 -35.40
N CYS A 3 -21.56 17.83 -35.13
CA CYS A 3 -21.55 16.83 -34.07
C CYS A 3 -21.98 17.44 -32.74
N LYS A 4 -22.94 16.79 -32.07
CA LYS A 4 -23.56 17.24 -30.82
C LYS A 4 -22.64 17.14 -29.61
N PHE A 5 -21.53 16.41 -29.73
CA PHE A 5 -20.57 16.30 -28.65
C PHE A 5 -20.08 17.68 -28.20
N HIS A 6 -20.52 18.09 -27.03
CA HIS A 6 -20.12 19.34 -26.40
C HIS A 6 -19.03 19.04 -25.37
N ARG A 7 -17.87 19.65 -25.58
CA ARG A 7 -16.73 19.56 -24.69
C ARG A 7 -16.93 20.49 -23.50
N GLU A 8 -17.48 19.98 -22.39
CA GLU A 8 -17.21 20.58 -21.09
C GLU A 8 -15.90 19.98 -20.57
N ARG A 9 -14.84 20.81 -20.53
CA ARG A 9 -13.51 20.37 -20.16
C ARG A 9 -13.24 20.75 -18.71
N PRO A 10 -13.15 19.78 -17.79
CA PRO A 10 -12.54 20.06 -16.49
C PRO A 10 -11.06 20.43 -16.68
N TRP A 11 -10.52 21.15 -15.71
CA TRP A 11 -9.10 21.49 -15.62
C TRP A 11 -8.23 20.24 -15.87
N PRO A 12 -7.13 20.31 -16.64
CA PRO A 12 -6.37 21.50 -17.07
C PRO A 12 -6.61 21.97 -18.52
N PHE A 13 -7.77 21.71 -19.13
CA PHE A 13 -7.97 21.93 -20.58
C PHE A 13 -8.85 23.13 -20.95
N GLU A 14 -8.76 24.24 -20.22
CA GLU A 14 -9.63 25.44 -20.34
C GLU A 14 -9.61 26.15 -21.72
N ASN A 15 -8.68 25.84 -22.63
CA ASN A 15 -8.44 26.64 -23.84
C ASN A 15 -8.87 26.00 -25.18
N LEU A 16 -9.56 24.88 -25.15
CA LEU A 16 -9.97 24.20 -26.38
C LEU A 16 -11.48 24.35 -26.54
N GLY A 17 -11.89 25.37 -27.29
CA GLY A 17 -13.26 25.85 -27.45
C GLY A 17 -14.32 24.77 -27.76
N PRO A 18 -15.62 25.16 -27.73
CA PRO A 18 -16.73 24.23 -27.85
C PRO A 18 -16.73 23.52 -29.22
N GLY A 19 -17.18 22.26 -29.26
CA GLY A 19 -17.38 21.49 -30.49
C GLY A 19 -16.50 20.24 -30.61
N CYS A 20 -16.72 19.43 -31.65
CA CYS A 20 -15.96 18.23 -31.97
C CYS A 20 -14.52 18.54 -32.41
N GLN A 21 -13.52 17.73 -32.03
CA GLN A 21 -12.09 17.94 -32.40
C GLN A 21 -11.73 17.41 -33.77
N PHE A 22 -12.65 16.70 -34.41
CA PHE A 22 -12.50 16.17 -35.74
C PHE A 22 -13.15 17.15 -36.73
N GLU A 23 -12.61 18.37 -36.83
CA GLU A 23 -13.19 19.48 -37.60
C GLU A 23 -13.25 19.22 -39.13
N GLY A 24 -12.57 18.17 -39.62
CA GLY A 24 -12.65 17.70 -41.00
C GLY A 24 -13.62 16.53 -41.24
N GLU A 25 -14.33 16.05 -40.21
CA GLU A 25 -15.26 14.93 -40.36
C GLU A 25 -16.56 15.38 -41.02
N THR A 26 -16.91 14.73 -42.12
CA THR A 26 -18.12 15.03 -42.90
C THR A 26 -19.21 13.97 -42.71
N ASP A 27 -18.85 12.80 -42.17
CA ASP A 27 -19.78 11.71 -41.96
C ASP A 27 -20.47 11.86 -40.61
N PHE A 28 -21.75 12.24 -40.66
CA PHE A 28 -22.61 12.44 -39.50
C PHE A 28 -23.76 11.43 -39.46
N PHE A 29 -24.07 10.97 -38.26
CA PHE A 29 -25.08 9.96 -37.97
C PHE A 29 -26.17 10.58 -37.08
N GLY A 30 -27.44 10.31 -37.39
CA GLY A 30 -28.56 10.67 -36.54
C GLY A 30 -28.82 9.59 -35.50
N PHE A 31 -28.84 9.95 -34.21
CA PHE A 31 -29.13 9.02 -33.12
C PHE A 31 -29.63 9.76 -31.87
N ALA A 32 -30.72 9.30 -31.27
CA ALA A 32 -31.40 9.90 -30.11
C ALA A 32 -31.65 11.43 -30.30
N ASP A 33 -32.30 11.80 -31.40
CA ASP A 33 -32.61 13.19 -31.81
C ASP A 33 -31.39 14.13 -31.90
N LYS A 34 -30.19 13.56 -32.01
CA LYS A 34 -28.92 14.29 -32.07
C LYS A 34 -28.11 13.84 -33.29
N SER A 35 -27.22 14.71 -33.75
CA SER A 35 -26.28 14.41 -34.84
C SER A 35 -24.90 14.17 -34.26
N TRP A 36 -24.23 13.08 -34.66
CA TRP A 36 -22.94 12.67 -34.12
C TRP A 36 -21.94 12.45 -35.24
N CYS A 37 -20.67 12.77 -35.02
CA CYS A 37 -19.61 12.29 -35.92
C CYS A 37 -19.31 10.81 -35.63
N ARG A 38 -18.63 10.15 -36.56
CA ARG A 38 -18.23 8.74 -36.41
C ARG A 38 -17.45 8.43 -35.12
N PHE A 39 -16.75 9.40 -34.53
CA PHE A 39 -15.95 9.21 -33.31
C PHE A 39 -16.77 9.31 -32.03
N HIS A 40 -17.73 10.23 -31.98
CA HIS A 40 -18.52 10.53 -30.80
C HIS A 40 -19.89 9.86 -30.77
N LEU A 41 -20.34 9.24 -31.86
CA LEU A 41 -21.56 8.44 -31.87
C LEU A 41 -21.50 7.37 -30.76
N PRO A 42 -22.39 7.42 -29.74
CA PRO A 42 -22.42 6.44 -28.66
C PRO A 42 -22.92 5.08 -29.19
N MET A 43 -22.66 4.00 -28.44
CA MET A 43 -23.16 2.67 -28.83
C MET A 43 -24.64 2.50 -28.53
N GLU A 44 -25.10 3.08 -27.42
CA GLU A 44 -26.46 2.97 -26.92
C GLU A 44 -26.91 4.33 -26.38
N ASP A 45 -28.22 4.58 -26.35
CA ASP A 45 -28.82 5.74 -25.67
C ASP A 45 -29.23 5.40 -24.22
N ASP A 46 -29.82 6.38 -23.53
CA ASP A 46 -30.23 6.23 -22.13
C ASP A 46 -31.37 5.21 -21.94
N GLU A 47 -32.07 4.84 -23.03
CA GLU A 47 -33.13 3.82 -23.04
C GLU A 47 -32.59 2.43 -23.43
N GLY A 48 -31.30 2.31 -23.77
CA GLY A 48 -30.66 1.09 -24.22
C GLY A 48 -30.88 0.75 -25.69
N ASN A 49 -31.43 1.67 -26.50
CA ASN A 49 -31.51 1.49 -27.94
C ASN A 49 -30.10 1.56 -28.53
N ARG A 50 -29.78 0.68 -29.48
CA ARG A 50 -28.44 0.60 -30.09
C ARG A 50 -28.34 1.55 -31.29
N SER A 51 -27.20 2.21 -31.43
CA SER A 51 -26.87 3.00 -32.62
C SER A 51 -26.30 2.11 -33.72
N GLU A 52 -26.29 2.62 -34.96
CA GLU A 52 -25.66 1.95 -36.11
C GLU A 52 -24.20 1.52 -35.83
N LYS A 53 -23.46 2.32 -35.05
CA LYS A 53 -22.06 2.05 -34.74
C LYS A 53 -21.85 0.83 -33.86
N ALA A 54 -22.85 0.44 -33.08
CA ALA A 54 -22.82 -0.79 -32.32
C ALA A 54 -22.84 -2.03 -33.24
N ASP A 55 -23.29 -1.89 -34.48
CA ASP A 55 -23.44 -2.97 -35.47
C ASP A 55 -22.48 -2.85 -36.66
N TRP A 56 -21.49 -1.95 -36.59
CA TRP A 56 -20.47 -1.79 -37.62
C TRP A 56 -19.70 -3.08 -37.91
N GLY A 57 -19.46 -3.33 -39.19
CA GLY A 57 -18.66 -4.45 -39.68
C GLY A 57 -17.16 -4.25 -39.50
N GLU A 58 -16.40 -5.31 -39.77
CA GLU A 58 -14.93 -5.35 -39.60
C GLU A 58 -14.21 -4.24 -40.39
N ASN A 59 -14.67 -3.92 -41.59
CA ASN A 59 -14.07 -2.89 -42.44
C ASN A 59 -14.23 -1.48 -41.85
N GLU A 60 -15.41 -1.16 -41.29
CA GLU A 60 -15.72 0.14 -40.71
C GLU A 60 -14.92 0.36 -39.43
N VAL A 61 -14.88 -0.66 -38.58
CA VAL A 61 -14.04 -0.74 -37.38
C VAL A 61 -12.57 -0.55 -37.73
N THR A 62 -12.06 -1.26 -38.74
CA THR A 62 -10.65 -1.22 -39.11
C THR A 62 -10.26 0.18 -39.58
N ARG A 63 -11.09 0.80 -40.41
CA ARG A 63 -10.90 2.21 -40.83
C ARG A 63 -10.96 3.16 -39.65
N PHE A 64 -11.93 2.98 -38.75
CA PHE A 64 -12.08 3.79 -37.54
C PHE A 64 -10.83 3.74 -36.65
N ASN A 65 -10.38 2.53 -36.31
CA ASN A 65 -9.17 2.33 -35.50
C ASN A 65 -7.94 2.93 -36.20
N ALA A 66 -7.78 2.73 -37.52
CA ALA A 66 -6.69 3.31 -38.29
C ALA A 66 -6.71 4.85 -38.24
N SER A 67 -7.88 5.49 -38.37
CA SER A 67 -8.03 6.95 -38.25
C SER A 67 -7.64 7.46 -36.86
N VAL A 68 -8.02 6.77 -35.79
CA VAL A 68 -7.64 7.14 -34.42
C VAL A 68 -6.12 7.05 -34.25
N LEU A 69 -5.50 5.95 -34.69
CA LEU A 69 -4.05 5.75 -34.56
C LEU A 69 -3.27 6.80 -35.38
N ALA A 70 -3.73 7.10 -36.60
CA ALA A 70 -3.13 8.13 -37.45
C ALA A 70 -3.24 9.52 -36.80
N PHE A 71 -4.39 9.86 -36.21
CA PHE A 71 -4.58 11.13 -35.50
C PHE A 71 -3.62 11.29 -34.32
N ILE A 72 -3.40 10.22 -33.53
CA ILE A 72 -2.42 10.24 -32.44
C ILE A 72 -1.01 10.44 -32.99
N ASP A 73 -0.67 9.78 -34.10
CA ASP A 73 0.64 9.89 -34.74
C ASP A 73 0.91 11.28 -35.31
N GLU A 74 -0.09 11.91 -35.93
CA GLU A 74 -0.03 13.28 -36.41
C GLU A 74 0.16 14.26 -35.24
N ALA A 75 -0.66 14.13 -34.19
CA ALA A 75 -0.52 14.96 -32.98
C ALA A 75 0.87 14.80 -32.33
N ARG A 76 1.46 13.60 -32.38
CA ARG A 76 2.83 13.33 -31.92
C ARG A 76 3.87 14.05 -32.77
N GLY A 77 3.76 13.99 -34.10
CA GLY A 77 4.63 14.71 -35.03
C GLY A 77 4.58 16.22 -34.82
N ASP A 78 3.37 16.73 -34.60
CA ASP A 78 3.07 18.14 -34.34
C ASP A 78 3.41 18.61 -32.93
N LYS A 79 3.79 17.70 -32.02
CA LYS A 79 3.99 17.95 -30.58
C LYS A 79 2.76 18.59 -29.91
N LYS A 80 1.56 18.24 -30.38
CA LYS A 80 0.28 18.66 -29.83
C LYS A 80 -0.29 17.58 -28.91
N THR A 81 -1.40 17.92 -28.26
CA THR A 81 -2.18 16.94 -27.49
C THR A 81 -3.02 16.11 -28.45
N ALA A 82 -2.92 14.79 -28.36
CA ALA A 82 -3.84 13.87 -29.01
C ALA A 82 -5.16 13.84 -28.21
N ASP A 83 -6.16 14.59 -28.68
CA ASP A 83 -7.43 14.72 -27.98
C ASP A 83 -8.48 13.72 -28.48
N LEU A 84 -8.77 12.72 -27.66
CA LEU A 84 -9.76 11.67 -27.90
C LEU A 84 -10.88 11.75 -26.86
N THR A 85 -11.14 12.94 -26.32
CA THR A 85 -12.22 13.16 -25.34
C THR A 85 -13.56 12.72 -25.94
N GLY A 86 -14.30 11.90 -25.19
CA GLY A 86 -15.62 11.39 -25.55
C GLY A 86 -15.65 10.36 -26.68
N VAL A 87 -14.50 9.93 -27.21
CA VAL A 87 -14.49 8.97 -28.32
C VAL A 87 -15.05 7.62 -27.87
N ALA A 88 -16.00 7.09 -28.62
CA ALA A 88 -16.60 5.78 -28.38
C ALA A 88 -15.97 4.73 -29.31
N PHE A 89 -15.29 3.75 -28.74
CA PHE A 89 -14.66 2.63 -29.44
C PHE A 89 -15.62 1.44 -29.46
N PRO A 90 -16.16 1.04 -30.63
CA PRO A 90 -17.23 0.03 -30.70
C PRO A 90 -16.75 -1.38 -30.37
N VAL A 91 -15.48 -1.68 -30.65
CA VAL A 91 -14.90 -3.00 -30.45
C VAL A 91 -13.46 -2.89 -29.93
N ASN A 92 -12.74 -4.00 -29.93
CA ASN A 92 -11.36 -4.06 -29.46
C ASN A 92 -10.49 -3.03 -30.19
N VAL A 93 -9.65 -2.34 -29.42
CA VAL A 93 -8.67 -1.37 -29.95
C VAL A 93 -7.31 -1.63 -29.33
N SER A 94 -6.27 -1.64 -30.17
CA SER A 94 -4.90 -1.85 -29.72
C SER A 94 -4.05 -0.61 -29.92
N PHE A 95 -3.45 -0.17 -28.83
CA PHE A 95 -2.49 0.92 -28.72
C PHE A 95 -1.07 0.41 -28.38
N ALA A 96 -0.85 -0.91 -28.39
CA ALA A 96 0.46 -1.52 -28.10
C ALA A 96 1.57 -1.10 -29.08
N GLY A 97 1.22 -0.55 -30.25
CA GLY A 97 2.17 0.01 -31.20
C GLY A 97 2.85 1.31 -30.75
N PHE A 98 2.35 1.98 -29.71
CA PHE A 98 2.97 3.18 -29.15
C PHE A 98 4.01 2.82 -28.08
N THR A 99 5.12 2.22 -28.52
CA THR A 99 6.21 1.74 -27.65
C THR A 99 7.15 2.88 -27.22
N LYS A 100 8.20 2.56 -26.47
CA LYS A 100 9.23 3.54 -26.05
C LYS A 100 9.86 4.33 -27.20
N ASP A 101 10.02 3.72 -28.38
CA ASP A 101 10.60 4.38 -29.57
C ASP A 101 9.57 5.24 -30.32
N LYS A 102 8.29 4.98 -30.08
CA LYS A 102 7.15 5.66 -30.70
C LYS A 102 6.10 6.01 -29.63
N PRO A 103 6.45 6.82 -28.61
CA PRO A 103 5.58 6.97 -27.45
C PRO A 103 4.36 7.84 -27.78
N PHE A 104 3.30 7.68 -27.01
CA PHE A 104 2.20 8.65 -26.98
C PHE A 104 2.73 10.05 -26.65
N PRO A 105 2.22 11.10 -27.32
CA PRO A 105 2.37 12.47 -26.86
C PRO A 105 1.51 12.68 -25.60
N ARG A 106 1.26 13.94 -25.21
CA ARG A 106 0.17 14.21 -24.27
C ARG A 106 -1.13 13.71 -24.90
N VAL A 107 -1.90 12.88 -24.20
CA VAL A 107 -3.10 12.22 -24.75
C VAL A 107 -4.28 12.32 -23.78
N CYS A 108 -5.47 12.58 -24.33
CA CYS A 108 -6.69 12.79 -23.57
C CYS A 108 -7.77 11.79 -24.00
N PHE A 109 -8.08 10.83 -23.13
CA PHE A 109 -9.18 9.88 -23.23
C PHE A 109 -10.29 10.20 -22.21
N ILE A 110 -10.43 11.47 -21.82
CA ILE A 110 -11.47 11.86 -20.85
C ILE A 110 -12.84 11.51 -21.41
N LYS A 111 -13.70 10.85 -20.62
CA LYS A 111 -15.02 10.36 -21.03
C LYS A 111 -15.01 9.44 -22.27
N ALA A 112 -13.86 8.88 -22.65
CA ALA A 112 -13.80 7.91 -23.74
C ALA A 112 -14.48 6.60 -23.31
N ALA A 113 -15.22 5.97 -24.22
CA ALA A 113 -15.92 4.72 -23.96
C ALA A 113 -15.30 3.58 -24.78
N PHE A 114 -14.86 2.51 -24.12
CA PHE A 114 -14.29 1.32 -24.74
C PHE A 114 -15.25 0.13 -24.56
N SER A 115 -16.08 -0.13 -25.59
CA SER A 115 -17.05 -1.22 -25.57
C SER A 115 -16.41 -2.59 -25.79
N GLY A 116 -15.26 -2.62 -26.46
CA GLY A 116 -14.35 -3.77 -26.58
C GLY A 116 -13.23 -3.78 -25.54
N ASN A 117 -12.30 -4.72 -25.68
CA ASN A 117 -11.05 -4.72 -24.93
C ASN A 117 -10.13 -3.57 -25.41
N ALA A 118 -9.52 -2.87 -24.46
CA ALA A 118 -8.54 -1.81 -24.76
C ALA A 118 -7.13 -2.28 -24.39
N TYR A 119 -6.23 -2.35 -25.39
CA TYR A 119 -4.87 -2.87 -25.20
C TYR A 119 -3.84 -1.75 -25.25
N PHE A 120 -3.27 -1.41 -24.09
CA PHE A 120 -2.14 -0.50 -23.89
C PHE A 120 -0.89 -1.24 -23.37
N ARG A 121 -0.80 -2.56 -23.57
CA ARG A 121 0.33 -3.36 -23.12
C ARG A 121 1.62 -2.84 -23.74
N GLU A 122 2.66 -2.66 -22.91
CA GLU A 122 3.96 -2.08 -23.29
C GLU A 122 3.91 -0.65 -23.89
N ALA A 123 2.75 0.03 -23.81
CA ALA A 123 2.62 1.38 -24.33
C ALA A 123 3.44 2.37 -23.49
N ALA A 124 4.14 3.29 -24.15
CA ALA A 124 4.90 4.35 -23.52
C ALA A 124 4.20 5.70 -23.67
N PHE A 125 3.98 6.38 -22.55
CA PHE A 125 3.39 7.72 -22.50
C PHE A 125 4.47 8.73 -22.14
N SER A 126 4.94 9.48 -23.15
CA SER A 126 5.98 10.52 -22.98
C SER A 126 5.42 11.84 -22.43
N GLY A 127 4.13 12.10 -22.66
CA GLY A 127 3.37 13.20 -22.10
C GLY A 127 2.41 12.77 -21.00
N ASN A 128 1.65 13.73 -20.44
CA ASN A 128 0.58 13.42 -19.49
C ASN A 128 -0.50 12.58 -20.20
N ALA A 129 -1.01 11.56 -19.51
CA ALA A 129 -2.08 10.69 -20.00
C ALA A 129 -3.32 10.86 -19.13
N TYR A 130 -4.45 11.23 -19.74
CA TYR A 130 -5.70 11.50 -19.03
C TYR A 130 -6.75 10.50 -19.48
N PHE A 131 -7.33 9.78 -18.53
CA PHE A 131 -8.38 8.78 -18.66
C PHE A 131 -9.53 9.10 -17.69
N CYS A 132 -9.69 10.36 -17.29
CA CYS A 132 -10.71 10.74 -16.32
C CYS A 132 -12.10 10.39 -16.85
N GLU A 133 -12.94 9.78 -16.02
CA GLU A 133 -14.29 9.34 -16.41
C GLU A 133 -14.31 8.39 -17.63
N ALA A 134 -13.17 7.79 -18.01
CA ALA A 134 -13.13 6.83 -19.12
C ALA A 134 -13.82 5.52 -18.70
N ALA A 135 -14.64 4.97 -19.59
CA ALA A 135 -15.38 3.74 -19.35
C ALA A 135 -14.78 2.57 -20.14
N PHE A 136 -14.31 1.54 -19.44
CA PHE A 136 -13.83 0.28 -20.02
C PHE A 136 -14.85 -0.82 -19.74
N SER A 137 -15.73 -1.09 -20.71
CA SER A 137 -16.81 -2.07 -20.56
C SER A 137 -16.31 -3.52 -20.51
N ARG A 138 -15.14 -3.79 -21.13
CA ARG A 138 -14.46 -5.08 -21.10
C ARG A 138 -13.06 -4.96 -20.47
N GLY A 139 -12.12 -5.83 -20.84
CA GLY A 139 -10.78 -5.83 -20.26
C GLY A 139 -9.95 -4.62 -20.73
N ALA A 140 -9.26 -3.99 -19.79
CA ALA A 140 -8.28 -2.93 -20.07
C ALA A 140 -6.88 -3.41 -19.67
N ASN A 141 -5.95 -3.47 -20.62
CA ASN A 141 -4.62 -3.99 -20.39
C ASN A 141 -3.56 -2.89 -20.54
N PHE A 142 -3.07 -2.38 -19.42
CA PHE A 142 -1.93 -1.47 -19.28
C PHE A 142 -0.68 -2.19 -18.74
N GLY A 143 -0.60 -3.52 -18.91
CA GLY A 143 0.54 -4.30 -18.43
C GLY A 143 1.84 -3.83 -19.07
N GLU A 144 2.89 -3.65 -18.26
CA GLU A 144 4.19 -3.15 -18.72
C GLU A 144 4.15 -1.75 -19.36
N ALA A 145 3.05 -1.01 -19.23
CA ALA A 145 2.94 0.36 -19.73
C ALA A 145 3.84 1.31 -18.92
N ALA A 146 4.46 2.28 -19.59
CA ALA A 146 5.38 3.23 -18.98
C ALA A 146 4.83 4.65 -19.06
N PHE A 147 4.44 5.22 -17.93
CA PHE A 147 3.98 6.60 -17.79
C PHE A 147 5.12 7.48 -17.28
N SER A 148 5.76 8.22 -18.19
CA SER A 148 6.89 9.10 -17.85
C SER A 148 6.47 10.42 -17.18
N ARG A 149 5.21 10.80 -17.36
CA ARG A 149 4.56 11.98 -16.77
C ARG A 149 3.33 11.57 -15.96
N ALA A 150 2.50 12.54 -15.57
CA ALA A 150 1.33 12.26 -14.75
C ALA A 150 0.33 11.38 -15.53
N ALA A 151 -0.23 10.38 -14.85
CA ALA A 151 -1.28 9.53 -15.37
C ALA A 151 -2.53 9.73 -14.51
N ASN A 152 -3.64 10.11 -15.12
CA ASN A 152 -4.86 10.41 -14.40
C ASN A 152 -6.00 9.50 -14.85
N PHE A 153 -6.46 8.62 -13.96
CA PHE A 153 -7.57 7.69 -14.11
C PHE A 153 -8.71 8.05 -13.13
N ASP A 154 -8.79 9.30 -12.70
CA ASP A 154 -9.84 9.79 -11.80
C ASP A 154 -11.24 9.44 -12.32
N GLU A 155 -12.10 8.87 -11.49
CA GLU A 155 -13.45 8.44 -11.86
C GLU A 155 -13.53 7.44 -13.05
N ALA A 156 -12.42 6.85 -13.48
CA ALA A 156 -12.43 5.85 -14.54
C ALA A 156 -13.19 4.59 -14.09
N ALA A 157 -14.02 4.04 -14.97
CA ALA A 157 -14.82 2.86 -14.70
C ALA A 157 -14.29 1.64 -15.46
N PHE A 158 -13.77 0.65 -14.73
CA PHE A 158 -13.31 -0.63 -15.26
C PHE A 158 -14.36 -1.71 -14.94
N SER A 159 -15.28 -1.95 -15.88
CA SER A 159 -16.33 -2.96 -15.72
C SER A 159 -15.78 -4.39 -15.88
N GLY A 160 -14.77 -4.57 -16.73
CA GLY A 160 -14.00 -5.81 -16.85
C GLY A 160 -12.73 -5.81 -16.00
N ASN A 161 -11.82 -6.75 -16.28
CA ASN A 161 -10.52 -6.82 -15.60
C ASN A 161 -9.60 -5.67 -16.04
N ALA A 162 -8.95 -5.03 -15.08
CA ALA A 162 -7.96 -3.98 -15.31
C ALA A 162 -6.56 -4.51 -14.94
N TYR A 163 -5.68 -4.59 -15.94
CA TYR A 163 -4.31 -5.09 -15.76
C TYR A 163 -3.32 -3.95 -15.84
N PHE A 164 -2.68 -3.64 -14.73
CA PHE A 164 -1.55 -2.71 -14.58
C PHE A 164 -0.27 -3.44 -14.13
N SER A 165 -0.20 -4.76 -14.34
CA SER A 165 0.94 -5.56 -13.90
C SER A 165 2.23 -5.06 -14.53
N LYS A 166 3.29 -4.84 -13.74
CA LYS A 166 4.57 -4.27 -14.18
C LYS A 166 4.49 -2.87 -14.81
N ALA A 167 3.38 -2.17 -14.67
CA ALA A 167 3.28 -0.78 -15.13
C ALA A 167 4.20 0.13 -14.30
N ALA A 168 4.83 1.11 -14.96
CA ALA A 168 5.75 2.05 -14.32
C ALA A 168 5.19 3.48 -14.37
N PHE A 169 4.92 4.05 -13.20
CA PHE A 169 4.46 5.43 -13.04
C PHE A 169 5.61 6.29 -12.50
N SER A 170 6.20 7.12 -13.37
CA SER A 170 7.37 7.95 -13.03
C SER A 170 6.99 9.23 -12.28
N ARG A 171 5.73 9.67 -12.42
CA ARG A 171 5.14 10.83 -11.74
C ARG A 171 3.83 10.41 -11.08
N ALA A 172 3.08 11.39 -10.56
CA ALA A 172 1.83 11.14 -9.86
C ALA A 172 0.88 10.28 -10.72
N ALA A 173 0.33 9.24 -10.10
CA ALA A 173 -0.71 8.40 -10.68
C ALA A 173 -1.97 8.56 -9.85
N ASN A 174 -3.04 9.07 -10.46
CA ASN A 174 -4.31 9.25 -9.79
C ASN A 174 -5.30 8.19 -10.26
N PHE A 175 -5.81 7.39 -9.34
CA PHE A 175 -6.92 6.45 -9.47
C PHE A 175 -8.06 6.84 -8.51
N GLY A 176 -8.13 8.13 -8.16
CA GLY A 176 -9.16 8.73 -7.32
C GLY A 176 -10.55 8.42 -7.85
N GLU A 177 -11.49 8.02 -6.99
CA GLU A 177 -12.86 7.60 -7.36
C GLU A 177 -12.98 6.51 -8.46
N ALA A 178 -11.86 5.97 -8.95
CA ALA A 178 -11.87 4.94 -9.98
C ALA A 178 -12.56 3.68 -9.45
N THR A 179 -13.30 3.04 -10.36
CA THR A 179 -14.16 1.91 -10.06
C THR A 179 -13.64 0.66 -10.76
N PHE A 180 -13.46 -0.43 -10.03
CA PHE A 180 -13.00 -1.71 -10.56
C PHE A 180 -14.02 -2.80 -10.22
N SER A 181 -14.91 -3.12 -11.17
CA SER A 181 -15.93 -4.16 -11.00
C SER A 181 -15.37 -5.56 -11.25
N GLY A 182 -14.34 -5.66 -12.10
CA GLY A 182 -13.53 -6.86 -12.30
C GLY A 182 -12.28 -6.89 -11.41
N ASN A 183 -11.33 -7.77 -11.75
CA ASN A 183 -10.05 -7.85 -11.04
C ASN A 183 -9.17 -6.66 -11.38
N ALA A 184 -8.59 -6.02 -10.36
CA ALA A 184 -7.58 -4.97 -10.50
C ALA A 184 -6.20 -5.55 -10.16
N ASN A 185 -5.35 -5.72 -11.18
CA ASN A 185 -4.03 -6.32 -11.02
C ASN A 185 -2.94 -5.26 -11.19
N PHE A 186 -2.32 -4.85 -10.09
CA PHE A 186 -1.17 -3.95 -10.04
C PHE A 186 0.14 -4.69 -9.75
N ARG A 187 0.16 -6.03 -9.83
CA ARG A 187 1.31 -6.86 -9.45
C ARG A 187 2.61 -6.37 -10.11
N GLU A 188 3.67 -6.23 -9.32
CA GLU A 188 4.99 -5.76 -9.76
C GLU A 188 5.00 -4.33 -10.37
N ALA A 189 3.92 -3.55 -10.19
CA ALA A 189 3.90 -2.14 -10.61
C ALA A 189 4.83 -1.29 -9.74
N ALA A 190 5.33 -0.20 -10.32
CA ALA A 190 6.23 0.73 -9.64
C ALA A 190 5.68 2.16 -9.68
N PHE A 191 5.44 2.74 -8.51
CA PHE A 191 5.02 4.13 -8.33
C PHE A 191 6.19 4.95 -7.79
N SER A 192 6.82 5.74 -8.66
CA SER A 192 8.00 6.53 -8.30
C SER A 192 7.67 7.87 -7.61
N SER A 193 6.39 8.22 -7.57
CA SER A 193 5.83 9.42 -6.95
C SER A 193 4.52 9.03 -6.26
N ASP A 194 3.76 10.01 -5.76
CA ASP A 194 2.46 9.78 -5.13
C ASP A 194 1.48 9.00 -6.02
N ALA A 195 0.85 7.99 -5.41
CA ALA A 195 -0.17 7.16 -6.00
C ALA A 195 -1.46 7.35 -5.18
N TYR A 196 -2.45 7.97 -5.79
CA TYR A 196 -3.73 8.26 -5.16
C TYR A 196 -4.73 7.20 -5.56
N PHE A 197 -5.19 6.42 -4.59
CA PHE A 197 -6.33 5.53 -4.71
C PHE A 197 -7.41 5.96 -3.72
N SER A 198 -7.51 7.23 -3.35
CA SER A 198 -8.55 7.75 -2.43
C SER A 198 -9.90 7.93 -3.11
N GLY A 199 -10.98 8.05 -2.34
CA GLY A 199 -12.29 8.43 -2.87
C GLY A 199 -13.48 7.89 -2.07
N ALA A 200 -14.60 8.61 -2.09
CA ALA A 200 -15.75 8.46 -1.21
C ALA A 200 -17.11 8.53 -1.93
N ALA A 201 -17.26 8.03 -3.16
CA ALA A 201 -18.59 7.94 -3.77
C ALA A 201 -19.51 6.91 -3.04
N ASP A 202 -20.15 7.38 -1.96
CA ASP A 202 -21.38 6.84 -1.37
C ASP A 202 -22.58 7.43 -2.11
N PHE A 203 -23.46 6.57 -2.61
CA PHE A 203 -24.81 6.96 -3.00
C PHE A 203 -25.77 6.58 -1.87
N SER A 204 -25.71 7.31 -0.77
CA SER A 204 -26.87 7.38 0.12
C SER A 204 -27.91 8.29 -0.53
N GLY A 205 -28.83 7.67 -1.29
CA GLY A 205 -30.15 8.24 -1.55
C GLY A 205 -30.43 8.73 -2.98
N GLY A 206 -30.16 7.91 -3.99
CA GLY A 206 -31.20 7.61 -4.98
C GLY A 206 -31.82 6.29 -4.53
N ALA A 207 -33.08 6.31 -4.11
CA ALA A 207 -33.76 5.15 -3.56
C ALA A 207 -33.81 4.02 -4.60
N ASP A 208 -32.92 3.04 -4.44
CA ASP A 208 -33.11 1.65 -4.85
C ASP A 208 -32.14 0.80 -4.02
N GLU A 209 -32.69 -0.02 -3.12
CA GLU A 209 -31.98 -0.97 -2.25
C GLU A 209 -31.29 -2.13 -3.01
N GLU A 210 -31.01 -2.00 -4.31
CA GLU A 210 -30.46 -3.11 -5.13
C GLU A 210 -29.30 -2.74 -6.07
N ALA A 211 -28.58 -1.63 -5.85
CA ALA A 211 -27.32 -1.37 -6.57
C ALA A 211 -26.11 -1.40 -5.61
N PRO A 212 -25.24 -2.42 -5.63
CA PRO A 212 -24.13 -2.49 -4.71
C PRO A 212 -23.08 -1.44 -5.10
N SER A 213 -22.87 -0.47 -4.23
CA SER A 213 -21.75 0.47 -4.31
C SER A 213 -20.43 -0.29 -4.50
N ARG A 214 -19.88 -0.05 -5.69
CA ARG A 214 -18.64 -0.44 -6.39
C ARG A 214 -17.49 -0.97 -5.51
N LYS A 215 -17.01 -2.16 -5.89
CA LYS A 215 -16.37 -3.16 -5.02
C LYS A 215 -15.08 -3.69 -5.66
N PHE A 216 -13.91 -3.51 -5.03
CA PHE A 216 -12.74 -4.32 -5.44
C PHE A 216 -12.99 -5.76 -5.03
N ARG A 217 -13.32 -6.63 -5.99
CA ARG A 217 -13.40 -8.07 -5.72
C ARG A 217 -12.00 -8.61 -5.43
N ILE A 218 -11.05 -8.37 -6.33
CA ILE A 218 -9.66 -8.76 -6.13
C ILE A 218 -8.79 -7.57 -6.50
N ALA A 219 -8.03 -7.07 -5.53
CA ALA A 219 -7.00 -6.06 -5.73
C ALA A 219 -5.63 -6.67 -5.41
N ASP A 220 -4.83 -6.89 -6.46
CA ASP A 220 -3.50 -7.49 -6.33
C ASP A 220 -2.41 -6.42 -6.43
N PHE A 221 -1.82 -6.08 -5.29
CA PHE A 221 -0.66 -5.19 -5.15
C PHE A 221 0.61 -5.98 -4.77
N ALA A 222 0.66 -7.28 -5.04
CA ALA A 222 1.83 -8.09 -4.73
C ALA A 222 3.07 -7.57 -5.45
N ASP A 223 4.20 -7.54 -4.73
CA ASP A 223 5.50 -7.10 -5.25
C ASP A 223 5.50 -5.66 -5.80
N VAL A 224 4.52 -4.82 -5.41
CA VAL A 224 4.46 -3.41 -5.78
C VAL A 224 5.46 -2.58 -4.99
N VAL A 225 6.03 -1.55 -5.62
CA VAL A 225 6.92 -0.59 -4.97
C VAL A 225 6.30 0.80 -4.99
N PHE A 226 5.95 1.32 -3.80
CA PHE A 226 5.50 2.69 -3.59
C PHE A 226 6.65 3.54 -3.05
N LYS A 227 7.28 4.36 -3.91
CA LYS A 227 8.32 5.32 -3.50
C LYS A 227 7.74 6.61 -2.92
N GLY A 228 6.59 7.05 -3.43
CA GLY A 228 5.84 8.20 -2.92
C GLY A 228 4.75 7.79 -1.92
N ARG A 229 3.85 8.73 -1.61
CA ARG A 229 2.67 8.44 -0.79
C ARG A 229 1.76 7.45 -1.52
N ALA A 230 1.30 6.41 -0.81
CA ALA A 230 0.22 5.54 -1.25
C ALA A 230 -1.03 5.84 -0.42
N ASP A 231 -2.04 6.39 -1.08
CA ASP A 231 -3.27 6.83 -0.44
C ASP A 231 -4.44 5.89 -0.80
N PHE A 232 -5.05 5.27 0.22
CA PHE A 232 -6.24 4.42 0.14
C PHE A 232 -7.38 4.94 1.03
N PHE A 233 -7.45 6.26 1.29
CA PHE A 233 -8.52 6.87 2.11
C PHE A 233 -9.91 6.47 1.60
N ASN A 234 -10.81 6.14 2.54
CA ASN A 234 -12.21 5.80 2.29
C ASN A 234 -12.45 4.63 1.33
N ARG A 235 -11.45 3.76 1.11
CA ARG A 235 -11.58 2.63 0.17
C ARG A 235 -12.15 1.38 0.80
N ARG A 236 -13.00 0.70 0.02
CA ARG A 236 -13.61 -0.58 0.38
C ARG A 236 -13.04 -1.71 -0.45
N PHE A 237 -12.26 -2.58 0.20
CA PHE A 237 -11.82 -3.85 -0.36
C PHE A 237 -12.85 -4.92 0.02
N LEU A 238 -13.42 -5.61 -0.96
CA LEU A 238 -14.63 -6.40 -0.72
C LEU A 238 -14.37 -7.87 -0.44
N ASP A 239 -13.33 -8.38 -1.09
CA ASP A 239 -12.90 -9.77 -1.04
C ASP A 239 -11.36 -9.76 -0.85
N THR A 240 -10.52 -10.20 -1.80
CA THR A 240 -9.06 -10.25 -1.58
C THR A 240 -8.36 -8.91 -1.81
N ALA A 241 -7.54 -8.48 -0.84
CA ALA A 241 -6.59 -7.37 -1.00
C ALA A 241 -5.16 -7.86 -0.69
N ARG A 242 -4.35 -8.07 -1.73
CA ARG A 242 -3.02 -8.66 -1.60
C ARG A 242 -1.93 -7.61 -1.64
N PHE A 243 -1.22 -7.41 -0.54
CA PHE A 243 -0.04 -6.56 -0.39
C PHE A 243 1.22 -7.39 -0.08
N THR A 244 1.27 -8.64 -0.55
CA THR A 244 2.39 -9.54 -0.28
C THR A 244 3.67 -9.00 -0.92
N LYS A 245 4.76 -8.92 -0.14
CA LYS A 245 6.05 -8.39 -0.60
C LYS A 245 6.00 -6.98 -1.18
N THR A 246 4.94 -6.22 -0.88
CA THR A 246 4.85 -4.81 -1.26
C THR A 246 5.84 -3.99 -0.43
N ILE A 247 6.49 -3.01 -1.05
CA ILE A 247 7.43 -2.10 -0.39
C ILE A 247 6.81 -0.71 -0.31
N PHE A 248 6.61 -0.23 0.91
CA PHE A 248 6.16 1.13 1.20
C PHE A 248 7.35 1.95 1.75
N HIS A 249 7.89 2.84 0.92
CA HIS A 249 8.93 3.79 1.35
C HIS A 249 8.36 4.97 2.14
N VAL A 250 7.05 5.19 2.08
CA VAL A 250 6.28 6.16 2.88
C VAL A 250 5.13 5.41 3.54
N ALA A 251 4.80 5.75 4.78
CA ALA A 251 3.73 5.07 5.50
C ALA A 251 2.39 5.22 4.74
N PRO A 252 1.71 4.11 4.36
CA PRO A 252 0.51 4.20 3.52
C PRO A 252 -0.71 4.61 4.33
N GLU A 253 -1.60 5.38 3.71
CA GLU A 253 -2.76 5.95 4.37
C GLU A 253 -4.02 5.11 4.08
N PHE A 254 -4.55 4.46 5.12
CA PHE A 254 -5.75 3.62 5.05
C PHE A 254 -6.89 4.16 5.94
N HIS A 255 -6.93 5.48 6.22
CA HIS A 255 -7.97 5.99 7.11
C HIS A 255 -9.36 5.79 6.49
N ASN A 256 -10.29 5.29 7.29
CA ASN A 256 -11.63 4.85 6.88
C ASN A 256 -11.64 3.80 5.76
N ALA A 257 -10.53 3.11 5.49
CA ALA A 257 -10.54 2.00 4.56
C ALA A 257 -11.18 0.75 5.20
N GLU A 258 -12.09 0.10 4.49
CA GLU A 258 -12.66 -1.20 4.87
C GLU A 258 -11.78 -2.33 4.31
N LEU A 259 -11.05 -3.00 5.20
CA LEU A 259 -10.27 -4.21 4.91
C LEU A 259 -11.04 -5.45 5.36
N ARG A 260 -10.85 -6.58 4.67
CA ARG A 260 -11.57 -7.84 4.93
C ARG A 260 -10.59 -8.92 5.40
N GLN A 261 -11.11 -10.05 5.84
CA GLN A 261 -10.31 -11.15 6.40
C GLN A 261 -9.26 -11.70 5.43
N ASP A 262 -9.46 -11.54 4.12
CA ASP A 262 -8.53 -11.98 3.07
C ASP A 262 -7.53 -10.88 2.64
N THR A 263 -7.33 -9.86 3.49
CA THR A 263 -6.27 -8.88 3.31
C THR A 263 -4.93 -9.45 3.78
N ASP A 264 -3.93 -9.46 2.91
CA ASP A 264 -2.64 -10.11 3.17
C ASP A 264 -1.47 -9.13 3.03
N PHE A 265 -0.69 -8.95 4.10
CA PHE A 265 0.54 -8.14 4.14
C PHE A 265 1.81 -8.99 4.31
N THR A 266 1.76 -10.29 3.98
CA THR A 266 2.88 -11.22 4.19
C THR A 266 4.12 -10.77 3.40
N GLY A 267 5.22 -10.55 4.12
CA GLY A 267 6.48 -10.09 3.53
C GLY A 267 6.47 -8.62 3.08
N ALA A 268 5.39 -7.86 3.33
CA ALA A 268 5.37 -6.44 3.07
C ALA A 268 6.40 -5.71 3.93
N THR A 269 7.07 -4.71 3.36
CA THR A 269 8.09 -3.90 4.03
C THR A 269 7.60 -2.46 4.17
N PHE A 270 7.72 -1.92 5.38
CA PHE A 270 7.32 -0.56 5.73
C PHE A 270 8.55 0.19 6.25
N GLU A 271 9.16 1.03 5.41
CA GLU A 271 10.45 1.67 5.74
C GLU A 271 10.29 2.98 6.51
N ASP A 272 9.15 3.66 6.35
CA ASP A 272 8.93 4.96 6.97
C ASP A 272 8.41 4.86 8.39
N THR A 273 9.28 5.12 9.35
CA THR A 273 8.91 5.28 10.76
C THR A 273 9.11 6.70 11.27
N SER A 274 9.66 7.60 10.46
CA SER A 274 10.13 8.89 10.96
C SER A 274 9.18 10.04 10.67
N LYS A 275 8.32 9.91 9.65
CA LYS A 275 7.40 11.00 9.28
C LYS A 275 6.31 11.20 10.32
N GLU A 276 5.87 12.45 10.44
CA GLU A 276 4.86 12.87 11.43
C GLU A 276 3.56 12.06 11.36
N HIS A 277 3.13 11.66 10.17
CA HIS A 277 1.89 10.90 9.96
C HIS A 277 2.06 9.38 10.09
N ALA A 278 3.29 8.86 10.13
CA ALA A 278 3.54 7.42 10.10
C ALA A 278 2.91 6.68 11.29
N ALA A 279 3.03 7.24 12.50
CA ALA A 279 2.40 6.66 13.69
C ALA A 279 0.86 6.59 13.58
N ARG A 280 0.22 7.60 12.96
CA ARG A 280 -1.23 7.62 12.72
C ARG A 280 -1.62 6.57 11.68
N ALA A 281 -0.89 6.48 10.58
CA ALA A 281 -1.09 5.48 9.54
C ALA A 281 -1.03 4.04 10.08
N TYR A 282 0.01 3.71 10.86
CA TYR A 282 0.15 2.38 11.46
C TYR A 282 -0.89 2.10 12.55
N ARG A 283 -1.33 3.11 13.30
CA ARG A 283 -2.44 2.95 14.23
C ARG A 283 -3.73 2.55 13.52
N THR A 284 -4.05 3.21 12.41
CA THR A 284 -5.23 2.88 11.59
C THR A 284 -5.17 1.43 11.12
N LEU A 285 -4.04 1.01 10.55
CA LEU A 285 -3.85 -0.37 10.10
C LEU A 285 -3.90 -1.38 11.25
N LYS A 286 -3.30 -1.08 12.40
CA LYS A 286 -3.39 -1.91 13.61
C LYS A 286 -4.86 -2.13 14.02
N LEU A 287 -5.67 -1.07 14.08
CA LEU A 287 -7.08 -1.17 14.44
C LEU A 287 -7.87 -1.97 13.39
N ALA A 288 -7.62 -1.73 12.10
CA ALA A 288 -8.27 -2.48 11.02
C ALA A 288 -7.94 -3.98 11.09
N MET A 289 -6.67 -4.34 11.29
CA MET A 289 -6.23 -5.74 11.43
C MET A 289 -6.81 -6.41 12.69
N GLY A 290 -6.90 -5.67 13.80
CA GLY A 290 -7.56 -6.14 15.02
C GLY A 290 -9.03 -6.47 14.80
N ASN A 291 -9.76 -5.62 14.06
CA ASN A 291 -11.18 -5.82 13.75
C ASN A 291 -11.44 -7.07 12.89
N ILE A 292 -10.55 -7.40 11.95
CA ILE A 292 -10.68 -8.61 11.12
C ILE A 292 -10.06 -9.86 11.76
N GLY A 293 -9.40 -9.73 12.92
CA GLY A 293 -8.74 -10.84 13.61
C GLY A 293 -7.38 -11.25 13.05
N ALA A 294 -6.76 -10.41 12.21
CA ALA A 294 -5.44 -10.60 11.60
C ALA A 294 -4.31 -10.24 12.60
N ARG A 295 -4.05 -11.15 13.54
CA ARG A 295 -3.23 -10.87 14.74
C ARG A 295 -1.74 -10.67 14.46
N ASN A 296 -1.19 -11.35 13.46
CA ASN A 296 0.23 -11.23 13.13
C ASN A 296 0.50 -9.84 12.54
N GLU A 297 -0.41 -9.38 11.68
CA GLU A 297 -0.44 -8.08 11.03
C GLU A 297 -0.73 -6.99 12.06
N GLU A 298 -1.71 -7.18 12.95
CA GLU A 298 -1.97 -6.29 14.09
C GLU A 298 -0.70 -6.10 14.95
N ALA A 299 0.01 -7.19 15.25
CA ALA A 299 1.25 -7.13 16.02
C ALA A 299 2.39 -6.42 15.28
N MET A 300 2.48 -6.63 13.97
CA MET A 300 3.41 -5.90 13.10
C MET A 300 3.11 -4.40 13.09
N PHE A 301 1.86 -3.98 12.87
CA PHE A 301 1.48 -2.57 12.86
C PHE A 301 1.57 -1.91 14.24
N TYR A 302 1.35 -2.65 15.32
CA TYR A 302 1.65 -2.17 16.67
C TYR A 302 3.14 -1.87 16.85
N ALA A 303 4.03 -2.78 16.42
CA ALA A 303 5.47 -2.56 16.50
C ALA A 303 5.90 -1.35 15.67
N LEU A 304 5.36 -1.20 14.45
CA LEU A 304 5.61 -0.04 13.58
C LEU A 304 5.09 1.26 14.20
N GLU A 305 3.90 1.28 14.81
CA GLU A 305 3.37 2.44 15.53
C GLU A 305 4.32 2.86 16.68
N GLN A 306 4.75 1.91 17.52
CA GLN A 306 5.65 2.20 18.64
C GLN A 306 7.01 2.72 18.16
N LYS A 307 7.55 2.11 17.09
CA LYS A 307 8.78 2.57 16.45
C LYS A 307 8.63 4.00 15.93
N SER A 308 7.52 4.32 15.28
CA SER A 308 7.28 5.66 14.76
C SER A 308 7.09 6.71 15.84
N LEU A 309 6.39 6.39 16.93
CA LEU A 309 6.25 7.28 18.08
C LEU A 309 7.60 7.57 18.75
N ARG A 310 8.48 6.58 18.80
CA ARG A 310 9.84 6.74 19.34
C ARG A 310 10.72 7.57 18.40
N ASP A 311 10.68 7.30 17.10
CA ASP A 311 11.53 7.94 16.10
C ASP A 311 11.14 9.41 15.88
N SER A 312 9.84 9.73 15.96
CA SER A 312 9.32 11.10 15.96
C SER A 312 9.63 11.90 17.23
N MET A 313 10.17 11.27 18.29
CA MET A 313 10.53 11.96 19.51
C MET A 313 11.76 12.86 19.29
N ASP A 314 11.61 14.14 19.64
CA ASP A 314 12.67 15.15 19.55
C ASP A 314 13.96 14.66 20.22
N LYS A 315 15.09 14.83 19.52
CA LYS A 315 16.43 14.47 19.98
C LYS A 315 16.78 15.18 21.29
N SER A 316 16.32 16.41 21.49
CA SER A 316 16.53 17.17 22.74
C SER A 316 15.90 16.49 23.97
N LEU A 317 14.83 15.70 23.75
CA LEU A 317 14.06 15.01 24.78
C LEU A 317 14.58 13.59 25.07
N ARG A 318 15.67 13.16 24.41
CA ARG A 318 16.31 11.85 24.63
C ARG A 318 17.27 11.83 25.82
N ASN A 319 17.30 12.89 26.64
CA ASN A 319 18.08 12.91 27.88
C ASN A 319 17.51 11.92 28.90
N LEU A 320 18.33 10.96 29.34
CA LEU A 320 17.93 9.87 30.25
C LEU A 320 17.46 10.37 31.63
N MET A 321 17.85 11.58 32.03
CA MET A 321 17.37 12.20 33.27
C MET A 321 15.95 12.79 33.16
N SER A 322 15.35 12.79 31.97
CA SER A 322 13.95 13.16 31.74
C SER A 322 13.07 11.91 31.65
N ASN A 323 11.82 12.02 32.13
CA ASN A 323 10.81 10.97 31.96
C ASN A 323 10.65 10.55 30.49
N LYS A 324 10.73 11.50 29.55
CA LYS A 324 10.61 11.21 28.10
C LYS A 324 11.81 10.42 27.58
N GLY A 325 13.03 10.75 28.01
CA GLY A 325 14.23 10.02 27.62
C GLY A 325 14.28 8.61 28.20
N PHE A 326 13.78 8.42 29.43
CA PHE A 326 13.62 7.10 30.02
C PHE A 326 12.61 6.23 29.24
N VAL A 327 11.44 6.77 28.88
CA VAL A 327 10.45 6.06 28.03
C VAL A 327 11.04 5.70 26.67
N TRP A 328 11.83 6.59 26.07
CA TRP A 328 12.54 6.30 24.82
C TRP A 328 13.54 5.14 24.97
N LEU A 329 14.32 5.10 26.06
CA LEU A 329 15.22 3.98 26.32
C LEU A 329 14.43 2.67 26.49
N LEU A 330 13.34 2.69 27.25
CA LEU A 330 12.50 1.51 27.45
C LEU A 330 11.92 0.97 26.13
N THR A 331 11.43 1.86 25.26
CA THR A 331 10.91 1.45 23.95
C THR A 331 12.01 0.93 23.02
N LEU A 332 13.24 1.47 23.10
CA LEU A 332 14.41 0.93 22.41
C LEU A 332 14.78 -0.47 22.90
N LEU A 333 14.85 -0.66 24.23
CA LEU A 333 15.11 -1.95 24.83
C LEU A 333 14.03 -2.98 24.46
N TYR A 334 12.76 -2.56 24.43
CA TYR A 334 11.65 -3.45 24.08
C TYR A 334 11.71 -3.90 22.60
N GLU A 335 12.07 -3.01 21.66
CA GLU A 335 12.38 -3.41 20.27
C GLU A 335 13.52 -4.43 20.24
N ARG A 336 14.65 -4.11 20.90
CA ARG A 336 15.87 -4.93 20.80
C ARG A 336 15.74 -6.31 21.44
N THR A 337 14.98 -6.41 22.53
CA THR A 337 14.84 -7.63 23.33
C THR A 337 13.66 -8.50 22.92
N ALA A 338 12.60 -7.93 22.36
CA ALA A 338 11.38 -8.68 22.05
C ALA A 338 10.70 -8.33 20.72
N ASP A 339 11.26 -7.40 19.93
CA ASP A 339 10.59 -6.83 18.75
C ASP A 339 9.15 -6.38 19.07
N TYR A 340 9.01 -5.59 20.14
CA TYR A 340 7.71 -5.16 20.67
C TYR A 340 6.74 -6.33 20.95
N GLY A 341 7.28 -7.46 21.40
CA GLY A 341 6.52 -8.66 21.77
C GLY A 341 6.11 -9.53 20.59
N ARG A 342 6.65 -9.29 19.39
CA ARG A 342 6.45 -10.14 18.20
C ARG A 342 7.33 -11.38 18.24
N SER A 343 8.53 -11.27 18.80
CA SER A 343 9.49 -12.37 18.83
C SER A 343 9.46 -13.12 20.15
N VAL A 344 9.26 -14.43 20.06
CA VAL A 344 9.38 -15.35 21.21
C VAL A 344 10.83 -15.79 21.43
N VAL A 345 11.67 -15.69 20.38
CA VAL A 345 13.06 -16.18 20.41
C VAL A 345 14.04 -15.13 20.94
N LEU A 346 13.83 -13.85 20.61
CA LEU A 346 14.74 -12.78 21.06
C LEU A 346 14.89 -12.70 22.58
N PRO A 347 13.80 -12.76 23.38
CA PRO A 347 13.93 -12.70 24.84
C PRO A 347 14.75 -13.87 25.39
N LEU A 348 14.57 -15.09 24.84
CA LEU A 348 15.34 -16.27 25.24
C LEU A 348 16.81 -16.15 24.86
N GLY A 349 17.11 -15.66 23.65
CA GLY A 349 18.48 -15.40 23.22
C GLY A 349 19.19 -14.40 24.12
N TRP A 350 18.52 -13.29 24.46
CA TRP A 350 19.04 -12.33 25.44
C TRP A 350 19.18 -12.92 26.84
N LEU A 351 18.29 -13.81 27.27
CA LEU A 351 18.37 -14.46 28.58
C LEU A 351 19.64 -15.33 28.68
N VAL A 352 19.94 -16.09 27.62
CA VAL A 352 21.18 -16.86 27.52
C VAL A 352 22.40 -15.92 27.51
N GLY A 353 22.38 -14.88 26.65
CA GLY A 353 23.47 -13.92 26.53
C GLY A 353 23.79 -13.19 27.84
N VAL A 354 22.77 -12.70 28.54
CA VAL A 354 22.90 -12.05 29.85
C VAL A 354 23.53 -13.00 30.85
N THR A 355 23.04 -14.24 30.93
CA THR A 355 23.60 -15.26 31.85
C THR A 355 25.08 -15.50 31.58
N VAL A 356 25.49 -15.60 30.31
CA VAL A 356 26.90 -15.77 29.94
C VAL A 356 27.75 -14.55 30.33
N VAL A 357 27.28 -13.33 30.07
CA VAL A 357 28.01 -12.10 30.44
C VAL A 357 28.20 -12.02 31.96
N PHE A 358 27.14 -12.26 32.73
CA PHE A 358 27.23 -12.23 34.19
C PHE A 358 28.09 -13.37 34.75
N TRP A 359 28.07 -14.56 34.13
CA TRP A 359 29.02 -15.63 34.46
C TRP A 359 30.48 -15.15 34.34
N PHE A 360 30.87 -14.49 33.25
CA PHE A 360 32.22 -13.93 33.12
C PHE A 360 32.51 -12.85 34.18
N CYS A 361 31.59 -11.94 34.43
CA CYS A 361 31.74 -10.92 35.48
C CYS A 361 31.97 -11.54 36.86
N TYR A 362 31.22 -12.60 37.18
CA TYR A 362 31.40 -13.32 38.44
C TYR A 362 32.68 -14.13 38.47
N ALA A 363 33.08 -14.78 37.38
CA ALA A 363 34.34 -15.53 37.31
C ALA A 363 35.56 -14.61 37.53
N LEU A 364 35.51 -13.36 37.06
CA LEU A 364 36.54 -12.35 37.32
C LEU A 364 36.56 -11.86 38.77
N ALA A 365 35.41 -11.83 39.43
CA ALA A 365 35.29 -11.39 40.82
C ALA A 365 35.48 -12.53 41.84
N ALA A 366 35.28 -13.80 41.43
CA ALA A 366 35.17 -14.97 42.29
C ALA A 366 36.50 -15.50 42.78
N ALA A 367 36.51 -15.99 44.02
CA ALA A 367 37.63 -16.78 44.56
C ALA A 367 37.70 -18.18 43.92
N ALA A 368 36.57 -18.71 43.43
CA ALA A 368 36.46 -20.00 42.75
C ALA A 368 35.71 -19.84 41.41
N PRO A 369 36.42 -19.60 40.28
CA PRO A 369 35.81 -19.35 38.98
C PRO A 369 34.91 -20.49 38.46
N GLY A 370 35.18 -21.74 38.87
CA GLY A 370 34.40 -22.91 38.48
C GLY A 370 32.94 -22.88 38.98
N ALA A 371 32.67 -22.21 40.10
CA ALA A 371 31.33 -22.11 40.67
C ALA A 371 30.56 -20.84 40.20
N ALA A 372 31.22 -19.95 39.45
CA ALA A 372 30.62 -18.71 38.95
C ALA A 372 29.47 -18.97 37.95
N PHE A 373 29.54 -20.08 37.19
CA PHE A 373 28.47 -20.47 36.27
C PHE A 373 27.21 -20.86 37.03
N ASP A 374 27.33 -21.75 38.02
CA ASP A 374 26.21 -22.20 38.85
C ASP A 374 25.57 -21.01 39.59
N PHE A 375 26.37 -20.04 40.01
CA PHE A 375 25.89 -18.80 40.62
C PHE A 375 25.09 -17.93 39.63
N ALA A 376 25.59 -17.73 38.40
CA ALA A 376 24.86 -17.01 37.37
C ALA A 376 23.54 -17.71 37.00
N MET A 377 23.55 -19.04 36.91
CA MET A 377 22.34 -19.85 36.67
C MET A 377 21.36 -19.77 37.84
N ALA A 378 21.83 -19.73 39.08
CA ALA A 378 20.97 -19.58 40.25
C ALA A 378 20.14 -18.29 40.21
N GLN A 379 20.68 -17.19 39.68
CA GLN A 379 19.94 -15.92 39.57
C GLN A 379 18.73 -15.98 38.60
N LEU A 380 18.67 -16.98 37.71
CA LEU A 380 17.51 -17.21 36.83
C LEU A 380 16.33 -17.86 37.58
N PHE A 381 16.62 -18.82 38.46
CA PHE A 381 15.61 -19.65 39.12
C PHE A 381 15.33 -19.20 40.57
N ARG A 382 16.26 -18.47 41.18
CA ARG A 382 16.21 -17.93 42.54
C ARG A 382 16.61 -16.45 42.52
N PRO A 383 15.77 -15.56 41.94
CA PRO A 383 16.10 -14.15 41.87
C PRO A 383 16.28 -13.56 43.26
N PHE A 384 17.25 -12.66 43.40
CA PHE A 384 17.59 -11.97 44.66
C PHE A 384 18.12 -12.86 45.80
N SER A 385 18.48 -14.11 45.52
CA SER A 385 19.00 -15.05 46.52
C SER A 385 20.23 -14.55 47.27
N VAL A 386 21.02 -13.67 46.64
CA VAL A 386 22.23 -13.05 47.22
C VAL A 386 21.99 -12.25 48.51
N TRP A 387 20.74 -11.88 48.81
CA TRP A 387 20.35 -11.16 50.02
C TRP A 387 19.90 -12.08 51.16
N ILE A 388 19.67 -13.37 50.89
CA ILE A 388 19.21 -14.35 51.86
C ILE A 388 20.44 -14.98 52.54
N PRO A 389 20.53 -14.97 53.89
CA PRO A 389 21.70 -15.50 54.59
C PRO A 389 21.87 -17.01 54.37
N LEU A 390 23.06 -17.39 53.91
CA LEU A 390 23.58 -18.69 53.43
C LEU A 390 23.40 -19.93 54.34
N LYS A 391 22.66 -19.86 55.45
CA LYS A 391 22.47 -21.01 56.36
C LYS A 391 21.35 -21.97 55.95
N ALA A 392 20.56 -21.64 54.93
CA ALA A 392 19.50 -22.50 54.43
C ALA A 392 19.84 -23.01 53.01
N ALA A 393 20.16 -24.31 52.92
CA ALA A 393 20.09 -25.17 51.73
C ALA A 393 21.11 -24.94 50.59
N GLY A 394 22.24 -25.65 50.65
CA GLY A 394 22.93 -26.23 49.47
C GLY A 394 23.19 -25.29 48.28
N ALA A 395 23.33 -23.99 48.52
CA ALA A 395 23.36 -22.99 47.46
C ALA A 395 24.80 -22.86 46.91
N PRO A 396 24.98 -22.87 45.57
CA PRO A 396 26.30 -22.69 44.93
C PRO A 396 26.98 -21.37 45.31
N GLU A 397 26.20 -20.43 45.85
CA GLU A 397 26.57 -19.11 46.37
C GLU A 397 27.65 -19.16 47.46
N ALA A 398 27.61 -20.18 48.33
CA ALA A 398 28.60 -20.39 49.39
C ALA A 398 29.98 -20.77 48.83
N ALA A 399 30.00 -21.40 47.66
CA ALA A 399 31.23 -21.86 46.99
C ALA A 399 31.92 -20.73 46.22
N VAL A 400 31.18 -19.69 45.81
CA VAL A 400 31.75 -18.55 45.06
C VAL A 400 32.24 -17.45 46.00
N PHE A 401 31.46 -17.12 47.05
CA PHE A 401 31.80 -16.05 48.00
C PHE A 401 31.29 -16.35 49.42
N ALA A 402 32.20 -16.49 50.39
CA ALA A 402 31.84 -16.65 51.81
C ALA A 402 31.08 -15.42 52.37
N THR A 403 31.47 -14.22 51.93
CA THR A 403 30.77 -12.95 52.19
C THR A 403 30.84 -12.09 50.92
N PRO A 404 29.80 -12.07 50.07
CA PRO A 404 29.85 -11.34 48.81
C PRO A 404 29.94 -9.82 49.06
N PRO A 405 30.88 -9.11 48.40
CA PRO A 405 30.99 -7.67 48.54
C PRO A 405 29.73 -6.97 48.03
N LEU A 406 29.45 -5.77 48.53
CA LEU A 406 28.21 -5.03 48.22
C LEU A 406 28.01 -4.84 46.70
N LEU A 407 29.09 -4.58 45.96
CA LEU A 407 29.08 -4.46 44.50
C LEU A 407 28.57 -5.73 43.81
N LEU A 408 28.97 -6.92 44.27
CA LEU A 408 28.51 -8.19 43.72
C LEU A 408 27.02 -8.42 44.00
N LYS A 409 26.55 -8.03 45.20
CA LYS A 409 25.11 -8.08 45.52
C LYS A 409 24.29 -7.23 44.57
N PHE A 410 24.77 -6.02 44.25
CA PHE A 410 24.13 -5.16 43.24
C PHE A 410 24.16 -5.80 41.84
N LEU A 411 25.28 -6.40 41.43
CA LEU A 411 25.37 -7.08 40.14
C LEU A 411 24.43 -8.30 40.04
N ALA A 412 24.33 -9.12 41.08
CA ALA A 412 23.39 -10.25 41.14
C ALA A 412 21.92 -9.81 41.15
N THR A 413 21.63 -8.72 41.87
CA THR A 413 20.30 -8.08 41.84
C THR A 413 19.97 -7.58 40.44
N LEU A 414 20.92 -6.93 39.77
CA LEU A 414 20.76 -6.45 38.39
C LEU A 414 20.50 -7.61 37.42
N GLN A 415 21.26 -8.70 37.50
CA GLN A 415 21.01 -9.90 36.68
C GLN A 415 19.61 -10.46 36.93
N SER A 416 19.20 -10.56 38.20
CA SER A 416 17.85 -11.04 38.58
C SER A 416 16.75 -10.19 37.95
N VAL A 417 16.86 -8.86 38.04
CA VAL A 417 15.88 -7.92 37.44
C VAL A 417 15.81 -8.06 35.93
N ILE A 418 16.96 -8.09 35.25
CA ILE A 418 17.02 -8.24 33.78
C ILE A 418 16.42 -9.58 33.36
N SER A 419 16.76 -10.66 34.06
CA SER A 419 16.28 -12.01 33.75
C SER A 419 14.77 -12.16 33.93
N LEU A 420 14.23 -11.63 35.03
CA LEU A 420 12.79 -11.57 35.27
C LEU A 420 12.07 -10.74 34.20
N GLY A 421 12.65 -9.61 33.80
CA GLY A 421 12.14 -8.79 32.71
C GLY A 421 12.06 -9.56 31.38
N LEU A 422 13.14 -10.23 30.99
CA LEU A 422 13.20 -11.03 29.77
C LEU A 422 12.26 -12.24 29.80
N LEU A 423 12.13 -12.91 30.94
CA LEU A 423 11.17 -14.00 31.14
C LEU A 423 9.73 -13.47 31.01
N THR A 424 9.44 -12.30 31.57
CA THR A 424 8.13 -11.66 31.45
C THR A 424 7.82 -11.32 29.98
N LEU A 425 8.79 -10.79 29.24
CA LEU A 425 8.63 -10.51 27.80
C LEU A 425 8.41 -11.79 26.99
N PHE A 426 9.12 -12.87 27.33
CA PHE A 426 8.90 -14.19 26.74
C PHE A 426 7.48 -14.69 26.99
N ILE A 427 7.02 -14.68 28.24
CA ILE A 427 5.67 -15.11 28.62
C ILE A 427 4.62 -14.25 27.90
N LEU A 428 4.83 -12.94 27.81
CA LEU A 428 3.92 -12.04 27.10
C LEU A 428 3.85 -12.38 25.59
N ALA A 429 4.99 -12.65 24.95
CA ALA A 429 5.05 -13.05 23.55
C ALA A 429 4.37 -14.41 23.32
N VAL A 430 4.57 -15.39 24.21
CA VAL A 430 3.88 -16.70 24.19
C VAL A 430 2.38 -16.53 24.38
N ARG A 431 1.95 -15.76 25.38
CA ARG A 431 0.52 -15.49 25.66
C ARG A 431 -0.17 -14.89 24.44
N ARG A 432 0.48 -13.91 23.80
CA ARG A 432 -0.02 -13.27 22.58
C ARG A 432 -0.14 -14.25 21.42
N ARG A 433 0.85 -15.13 21.25
CA ARG A 433 0.89 -16.13 20.17
C ARG A 433 -0.13 -17.26 20.35
N PHE A 434 -0.34 -17.74 21.57
CA PHE A 434 -1.09 -18.98 21.85
C PHE A 434 -2.46 -18.80 22.51
N ARG A 435 -2.95 -17.57 22.72
CA ARG A 435 -4.27 -17.32 23.35
C ARG A 435 -4.41 -17.93 24.75
N LEU A 436 -3.37 -17.84 25.57
CA LEU A 436 -3.52 -18.19 26.99
C LEU A 436 -4.34 -17.08 27.67
N ASN A 437 -5.61 -17.40 27.97
CA ASN A 437 -6.53 -16.50 28.67
C ASN A 437 -6.02 -16.16 30.05
#